data_AF-A0A5B8M7K5-F1
#
_entry.id   AF-A0A5B8M7K5-F1
#
_cell.length_a   1.000
_cell.length_b   1.000
_cell.length_c   1.000
_cell.angle_alpha   90.00
_cell.angle_beta   90.00
_cell.angle_gamma   90.00
#
_symmetry.space_group_name_H-M   'P 1'
#
loop_
_entity.id
_entity.type
_entity.pdbx_description
1 polymer ?
#
loop_
_entity_poly.entity_id
_entity_poly.type
_entity_poly.pdbx_seq_one_letter_code
_entity_poly.pdbx_strand_id
1 'polypeptide(L)'
;MSVAAIGAVVLLAAILIDRAAELVVSARNSRWSLAHGGREYARGQIAPMVMMHAGLVLGCIVEWWLAGVFLPWLGWPMLALVVLANVLRWWCVGTLGRQWSTHVIVVPGLHVVRRGPYRRLLHPNYLAVAIEGAALPLVFAGWITALVFTVLNAVFLLGFRIPAEERALRELDESTLPAQRAQRVEAPEASESAGPTAIASRRRSIRDARSGSGRSSSDS
;
A
#
# COMPACT_ATOMS: atom_id res chain seq x y z
N MET A 1 -8.71 28.53 -27.36
CA MET A 1 -8.73 27.07 -27.07
C MET A 1 -10.14 26.69 -26.68
N SER A 2 -10.68 25.57 -27.19
CA SER A 2 -12.01 25.09 -26.81
C SER A 2 -12.04 24.65 -25.35
N VAL A 3 -13.21 24.67 -24.70
CA VAL A 3 -13.40 24.24 -23.30
C VAL A 3 -12.86 22.82 -23.08
N ALA A 4 -13.06 21.92 -24.05
CA ALA A 4 -12.53 20.56 -24.01
C ALA A 4 -10.99 20.52 -24.00
N ALA A 5 -10.33 21.38 -24.77
CA ALA A 5 -8.87 21.45 -24.79
C ALA A 5 -8.30 21.99 -23.47
N ILE A 6 -8.96 22.97 -22.85
CA ILE A 6 -8.59 23.46 -21.51
C ILE A 6 -8.75 22.33 -20.48
N GLY A 7 -9.88 21.62 -20.52
CA GLY A 7 -10.13 20.47 -19.64
C GLY A 7 -9.07 19.37 -19.79
N ALA A 8 -8.66 19.07 -21.03
CA ALA A 8 -7.62 18.09 -21.31
C ALA A 8 -6.27 18.49 -20.68
N VAL A 9 -5.86 19.74 -20.87
CA VAL A 9 -4.61 20.27 -20.29
C VAL A 9 -4.66 20.23 -18.76
N VAL A 10 -5.77 20.65 -18.16
CA VAL A 10 -5.94 20.63 -16.70
C VAL A 10 -5.87 19.20 -16.16
N LEU A 11 -6.54 18.25 -16.81
CA LEU A 11 -6.51 16.85 -16.39
C LEU A 11 -5.09 16.26 -16.48
N LEU A 12 -4.40 16.45 -17.61
CA LEU A 12 -3.05 15.92 -17.78
C LEU A 12 -2.05 16.57 -16.82
N ALA A 13 -2.17 17.87 -16.57
CA ALA A 13 -1.37 18.58 -15.58
C ALA A 13 -1.63 18.03 -14.17
N ALA A 14 -2.90 17.80 -13.80
CA ALA A 14 -3.26 17.20 -12.52
C ALA A 14 -2.64 15.80 -12.35
N ILE A 15 -2.68 14.95 -13.38
CA ILE A 15 -2.04 13.62 -13.36
C ILE A 15 -0.52 13.74 -13.19
N LEU A 16 0.14 14.67 -13.89
CA LEU A 16 1.58 14.89 -13.75
C LEU A 16 1.96 15.35 -12.33
N ILE A 17 1.16 16.25 -11.75
CA ILE A 17 1.35 16.71 -10.37
C ILE A 17 1.16 15.55 -9.39
N ASP A 18 0.14 14.73 -9.60
CA ASP A 18 -0.13 13.54 -8.78
C ASP A 18 1.05 12.56 -8.81
N ARG A 19 1.58 12.28 -10.01
CA ARG A 19 2.78 11.46 -10.18
C ARG A 19 4.01 12.05 -9.48
N ALA A 20 4.21 13.36 -9.57
CA ALA A 20 5.30 14.02 -8.86
C ALA A 20 5.14 13.92 -7.34
N ALA A 21 3.92 14.10 -6.82
CA ALA A 21 3.62 13.96 -5.41
C ALA A 21 3.88 12.53 -4.92
N GLU A 22 3.47 11.51 -5.67
CA GLU A 22 3.79 10.11 -5.40
C GLU A 22 5.29 9.85 -5.32
N LEU A 23 6.07 10.38 -6.28
CA LEU A 23 7.52 10.21 -6.29
C LEU A 23 8.17 10.88 -5.08
N VAL A 24 7.68 12.06 -4.66
CA VAL A 24 8.17 12.75 -3.46
C VAL A 24 7.86 11.96 -2.20
N VAL A 25 6.63 11.43 -2.06
CA VAL A 25 6.24 10.58 -0.93
C VAL A 25 7.07 9.31 -0.92
N SER A 26 7.24 8.67 -2.07
CA SER A 26 8.03 7.46 -2.23
C SER A 26 9.48 7.70 -1.83
N ALA A 27 10.10 8.77 -2.30
CA ALA A 27 11.48 9.12 -1.95
C ALA A 27 11.66 9.42 -0.45
N ARG A 28 10.66 10.01 0.22
CA ARG A 28 10.67 10.22 1.67
C ARG A 28 10.58 8.90 2.43
N ASN A 29 9.65 8.03 2.03
CA ASN A 29 9.42 6.75 2.67
C ASN A 29 10.58 5.78 2.42
N SER A 30 11.11 5.70 1.21
CA SER A 30 12.31 4.89 0.89
C SER A 30 13.49 5.24 1.78
N ARG A 31 13.77 6.54 1.95
CA ARG A 31 14.86 7.00 2.84
C ARG A 31 14.64 6.56 4.28
N TRP A 32 13.38 6.66 4.75
CA TRP A 32 13.04 6.18 6.08
C TRP A 32 13.25 4.66 6.21
N SER A 33 12.73 3.88 5.26
CA SER A 33 12.83 2.42 5.27
C SER A 33 14.27 1.95 5.22
N LEU A 34 15.11 2.53 4.37
CA LEU A 34 16.54 2.21 4.30
C LEU A 34 17.28 2.55 5.60
N ALA A 35 16.95 3.69 6.22
CA ALA A 35 17.53 4.08 7.52
C ALA A 35 17.13 3.13 8.67
N HIS A 36 16.06 2.35 8.50
CA HIS A 36 15.57 1.38 9.49
C HIS A 36 15.94 -0.07 9.13
N GLY A 37 17.01 -0.25 8.34
CA GLY A 37 17.51 -1.58 7.95
C GLY A 37 16.79 -2.20 6.76
N GLY A 38 16.02 -1.40 6.01
CA GLY A 38 15.35 -1.84 4.79
C GLY A 38 16.32 -2.28 3.71
N ARG A 39 16.01 -3.39 3.04
CA ARG A 39 16.75 -3.88 1.87
C ARG A 39 15.91 -3.69 0.61
N GLU A 40 16.54 -3.21 -0.45
CA GLU A 40 15.90 -2.95 -1.73
C GLU A 40 16.04 -4.17 -2.66
N TYR A 41 14.90 -4.70 -3.13
CA TYR A 41 14.85 -5.94 -3.91
C TYR A 41 14.59 -5.74 -5.41
N ALA A 42 14.31 -4.50 -5.86
CA ALA A 42 13.81 -4.24 -7.22
C ALA A 42 14.28 -2.93 -7.86
N ARG A 43 15.53 -2.50 -7.63
CA ARG A 43 16.05 -1.20 -8.10
C ARG A 43 15.96 -1.01 -9.63
N GLY A 44 16.16 -2.08 -10.40
CA GLY A 44 16.09 -2.06 -11.87
C GLY A 44 14.68 -1.89 -12.46
N GLN A 45 13.63 -2.07 -11.65
CA GLN A 45 12.25 -2.05 -12.12
C GLN A 45 11.61 -0.64 -12.09
N ILE A 46 12.35 0.39 -11.67
CA ILE A 46 11.81 1.74 -11.51
C ILE A 46 11.84 2.49 -12.83
N ALA A 47 12.97 2.43 -13.55
CA ALA A 47 13.10 3.11 -14.84
C ALA A 47 12.03 2.64 -15.85
N PRO A 48 11.78 1.33 -16.04
CA PRO A 48 10.68 0.88 -16.92
C PRO A 48 9.30 1.38 -16.48
N MET A 49 9.02 1.39 -15.17
CA MET A 49 7.75 1.89 -14.64
C MET A 49 7.57 3.39 -14.93
N VAL A 50 8.60 4.21 -14.67
CA VAL A 50 8.58 5.66 -14.94
C VAL A 50 8.43 5.92 -16.43
N MET A 51 9.19 5.22 -17.28
CA MET A 51 9.10 5.35 -18.73
C MET A 51 7.71 4.99 -19.27
N MET A 52 7.10 3.92 -18.76
CA MET A 52 5.76 3.52 -19.16
C MET A 52 4.70 4.58 -18.77
N HIS A 53 4.79 5.17 -17.59
CA HIS A 53 3.87 6.22 -17.15
C HIS A 53 4.11 7.56 -17.86
N ALA A 54 5.36 7.90 -18.14
CA ALA A 54 5.69 9.06 -18.98
C ALA A 54 5.16 8.86 -20.41
N GLY A 55 5.34 7.64 -20.96
CA GLY A 55 4.82 7.23 -22.26
C GLY A 55 3.29 7.28 -22.33
N LEU A 56 2.58 6.93 -21.25
CA LEU A 56 1.13 7.08 -21.14
C LEU A 56 0.70 8.54 -21.34
N VAL A 57 1.30 9.47 -20.59
CA VAL A 57 0.94 10.89 -20.66
C VAL A 57 1.30 11.48 -22.03
N LEU A 58 2.49 11.15 -22.55
CA LEU A 58 2.91 11.57 -23.89
C LEU A 58 1.99 11.00 -24.98
N GLY A 59 1.61 9.72 -24.88
CA GLY A 59 0.65 9.07 -25.77
C GLY A 59 -0.70 9.79 -25.77
N CYS A 60 -1.22 10.13 -24.58
CA CYS A 60 -2.45 10.91 -24.46
C CYS A 60 -2.33 12.27 -25.16
N ILE A 61 -1.22 12.98 -24.98
CA ILE A 61 -0.98 14.28 -25.61
C ILE A 61 -0.95 14.15 -27.14
N VAL A 62 -0.17 13.19 -27.65
CA VAL A 62 0.01 12.96 -29.09
C VAL A 62 -1.31 12.53 -29.74
N GLU A 63 -1.99 11.53 -29.17
CA GLU A 63 -3.22 10.99 -29.73
C GLU A 63 -4.36 12.02 -29.68
N TRP A 64 -4.45 12.80 -28.60
CA TRP A 64 -5.38 13.93 -28.53
C TRP A 64 -5.09 15.02 -29.57
N TRP A 65 -3.80 15.35 -29.78
CA TRP A 65 -3.44 16.38 -30.75
C TRP A 65 -3.71 15.95 -32.20
N LEU A 66 -3.50 14.66 -32.51
CA LEU A 66 -3.69 14.11 -33.85
C LEU A 66 -5.15 13.83 -34.20
N ALA A 67 -5.92 13.28 -33.25
CA ALA A 67 -7.26 12.75 -33.52
C ALA A 67 -8.24 12.93 -32.35
N GLY A 68 -7.91 13.78 -31.37
CA GLY A 68 -8.66 13.93 -30.14
C GLY A 68 -10.08 14.41 -30.35
N VAL A 69 -11.03 13.59 -29.91
CA VAL A 69 -12.44 13.96 -29.82
C VAL A 69 -12.93 13.65 -28.41
N PHE A 70 -13.64 14.60 -27.80
CA PHE A 70 -14.31 14.34 -26.55
C PHE A 70 -15.71 13.78 -26.83
N LEU A 71 -15.90 12.48 -26.59
CA LEU A 71 -17.22 11.83 -26.67
C LEU A 71 -17.83 11.80 -25.26
N PRO A 72 -18.84 12.61 -24.92
CA PRO A 72 -19.31 12.74 -23.53
C PRO A 72 -19.74 11.42 -22.88
N TRP A 73 -20.37 10.52 -23.64
CA TRP A 73 -20.83 9.22 -23.14
C TRP A 73 -19.68 8.27 -22.76
N LEU A 74 -18.48 8.48 -23.31
CA LEU A 74 -17.28 7.72 -22.97
C LEU A 74 -16.40 8.51 -22.00
N GLY A 75 -16.18 9.79 -22.28
CA GLY A 75 -15.27 10.66 -21.55
C GLY A 75 -15.66 10.86 -20.09
N TRP A 76 -16.95 11.07 -19.78
CA TRP A 76 -17.41 11.26 -18.40
C TRP A 76 -17.24 10.00 -17.53
N PRO A 77 -17.68 8.80 -17.97
CA PRO A 77 -17.40 7.57 -17.23
C PRO A 77 -15.90 7.30 -17.04
N MET A 78 -15.08 7.50 -18.07
CA MET A 78 -13.63 7.29 -17.98
C MET A 78 -12.98 8.28 -17.03
N LEU A 79 -13.41 9.55 -17.03
CA LEU A 79 -12.94 10.54 -16.06
C LEU A 79 -13.31 10.13 -14.63
N ALA A 80 -14.52 9.63 -14.40
CA ALA A 80 -14.91 9.11 -13.10
C ALA A 80 -14.02 7.94 -12.65
N LEU A 81 -13.67 7.02 -13.57
CA LEU A 81 -12.74 5.93 -13.28
C LEU A 81 -11.33 6.44 -12.94
N VAL A 82 -10.82 7.45 -13.65
CA VAL A 82 -9.53 8.09 -13.33
C VAL A 82 -9.55 8.67 -11.92
N VAL A 83 -10.61 9.39 -11.54
CA VAL A 83 -10.73 9.95 -10.18
C VAL A 83 -10.80 8.85 -9.13
N LEU A 84 -11.62 7.82 -9.35
CA LEU A 84 -11.75 6.70 -8.42
C LEU A 84 -10.44 5.92 -8.25
N ALA A 85 -9.69 5.73 -9.34
CA ALA A 85 -8.37 5.10 -9.30
C ALA A 85 -7.38 5.92 -8.44
N ASN A 86 -7.34 7.24 -8.62
CA ASN A 86 -6.50 8.12 -7.82
C ASN A 86 -6.90 8.12 -6.34
N VAL A 87 -8.20 8.15 -6.03
CA VAL A 87 -8.69 8.03 -4.64
C VAL A 87 -8.26 6.71 -4.02
N LEU A 88 -8.43 5.59 -4.73
CA LEU A 88 -8.00 4.28 -4.26
C LEU A 88 -6.49 4.24 -4.01
N ARG A 89 -5.70 4.83 -4.89
CA ARG A 89 -4.24 4.92 -4.77
C ARG A 89 -3.83 5.68 -3.51
N TRP A 90 -4.35 6.88 -3.30
CA TRP A 90 -4.02 7.66 -2.10
C TRP A 90 -4.54 7.02 -0.82
N TRP A 91 -5.65 6.27 -0.89
CA TRP A 91 -6.09 5.43 0.22
C TRP A 91 -5.08 4.32 0.52
N CYS A 92 -4.48 3.70 -0.51
CA CYS A 92 -3.39 2.73 -0.33
C CYS A 92 -2.15 3.38 0.30
N VAL A 93 -1.72 4.54 -0.21
CA VAL A 93 -0.60 5.32 0.32
C VAL A 93 -0.81 5.63 1.80
N GLY A 94 -1.98 6.16 2.17
CA GLY A 94 -2.32 6.47 3.55
C GLY A 94 -2.41 5.24 4.45
N THR A 95 -2.87 4.11 3.90
CA THR A 95 -3.02 2.86 4.66
C THR A 95 -1.68 2.24 5.04
N LEU A 96 -0.72 2.21 4.09
CA LEU A 96 0.64 1.73 4.32
C LEU A 96 1.52 2.74 5.07
N GLY A 97 1.24 4.04 4.90
CA GLY A 97 2.03 5.10 5.51
C GLY A 97 3.49 5.01 5.08
N ARG A 98 4.40 4.85 6.04
CA ARG A 98 5.86 4.82 5.80
C ARG A 98 6.34 3.57 5.06
N GLN A 99 5.55 2.50 5.06
CA GLN A 99 5.86 1.27 4.31
C GLN A 99 5.59 1.44 2.81
N TRP A 100 4.85 2.47 2.39
CA TRP A 100 4.57 2.70 0.98
C TRP A 100 5.80 3.27 0.28
N SER A 101 6.29 2.57 -0.73
CA SER A 101 7.30 3.07 -1.65
C SER A 101 7.09 2.45 -3.02
N THR A 102 7.49 3.18 -4.07
CA THR A 102 7.61 2.63 -5.43
C THR A 102 8.77 1.64 -5.56
N HIS A 103 9.73 1.72 -4.62
CA HIS A 103 10.79 0.74 -4.44
C HIS A 103 10.26 -0.43 -3.61
N VAL A 104 10.56 -1.66 -4.02
CA VAL A 104 10.29 -2.84 -3.19
C VAL A 104 11.37 -2.86 -2.10
N ILE A 105 11.07 -2.17 -1.00
CA ILE A 105 11.94 -2.14 0.18
C ILE A 105 11.25 -2.91 1.29
N VAL A 106 11.98 -3.90 1.78
CA VAL A 106 11.54 -4.78 2.84
C VAL A 106 12.31 -4.41 4.10
N VAL A 107 11.59 -4.01 5.16
CA VAL A 107 12.17 -3.67 6.46
C VAL A 107 11.92 -4.86 7.41
N PRO A 108 12.99 -5.52 7.92
CA PRO A 108 12.85 -6.63 8.84
C PRO A 108 12.01 -6.24 10.08
N GLY A 109 11.07 -7.10 10.47
CA GLY A 109 10.24 -6.90 11.67
C GLY A 109 8.98 -6.04 11.48
N LEU A 110 8.73 -5.48 10.29
CA LEU A 110 7.44 -4.82 10.00
C LEU A 110 6.39 -5.84 9.53
N HIS A 111 5.21 -5.81 10.14
CA HIS A 111 4.09 -6.67 9.76
C HIS A 111 3.42 -6.22 8.46
N VAL A 112 2.96 -7.21 7.67
CA VAL A 112 2.13 -6.99 6.48
C VAL A 112 0.81 -6.31 6.85
N VAL A 113 0.53 -5.18 6.20
CA VAL A 113 -0.66 -4.37 6.47
C VAL A 113 -1.91 -5.03 5.86
N ARG A 114 -2.88 -5.44 6.70
CA ARG A 114 -4.16 -6.08 6.27
C ARG A 114 -5.41 -5.23 6.55
N ARG A 115 -5.27 -3.90 6.60
CA ARG A 115 -6.37 -2.95 6.85
C ARG A 115 -6.69 -2.13 5.59
N GLY A 116 -7.81 -1.41 5.61
CA GLY A 116 -8.23 -0.58 4.48
C GLY A 116 -8.49 -1.40 3.20
N PRO A 117 -8.01 -0.95 2.02
CA PRO A 117 -8.27 -1.65 0.76
C PRO A 117 -7.59 -3.02 0.70
N TYR A 118 -6.50 -3.20 1.46
CA TYR A 118 -5.74 -4.46 1.58
C TYR A 118 -6.48 -5.57 2.32
N ARG A 119 -7.66 -5.29 2.90
CA ARG A 119 -8.52 -6.32 3.49
C ARG A 119 -9.25 -7.15 2.42
N ARG A 120 -9.50 -6.57 1.24
CA ARG A 120 -10.30 -7.18 0.17
C ARG A 120 -9.49 -7.52 -1.07
N LEU A 121 -8.39 -6.82 -1.31
CA LEU A 121 -7.53 -6.98 -2.49
C LEU A 121 -6.09 -7.21 -2.05
N LEU A 122 -5.40 -8.11 -2.74
CA LEU A 122 -3.97 -8.37 -2.52
C LEU A 122 -3.12 -7.15 -2.92
N HIS A 123 -3.41 -6.56 -4.08
CA HIS A 123 -2.66 -5.42 -4.61
C HIS A 123 -3.58 -4.30 -5.11
N PRO A 124 -4.31 -3.59 -4.22
CA PRO A 124 -5.24 -2.52 -4.60
C PRO A 124 -4.56 -1.36 -5.35
N ASN A 125 -3.29 -1.07 -5.06
CA ASN A 125 -2.53 -0.03 -5.78
C ASN A 125 -2.29 -0.41 -7.25
N TYR A 126 -1.99 -1.69 -7.53
CA TYR A 126 -1.82 -2.18 -8.89
C TYR A 126 -3.12 -2.14 -9.69
N LEU A 127 -4.25 -2.41 -9.04
CA LEU A 127 -5.56 -2.22 -9.65
C LEU A 127 -5.81 -0.75 -10.00
N ALA A 128 -5.48 0.18 -9.09
CA ALA A 128 -5.59 1.61 -9.37
C ALA A 128 -4.75 2.04 -10.59
N VAL A 129 -3.50 1.59 -10.68
CA VAL A 129 -2.62 1.86 -11.85
C VAL A 129 -3.23 1.34 -13.14
N ALA A 130 -3.74 0.10 -13.14
CA ALA A 130 -4.33 -0.51 -14.32
C ALA A 130 -5.60 0.26 -14.79
N ILE A 131 -6.49 0.60 -13.86
CA ILE A 131 -7.71 1.35 -14.18
C ILE A 131 -7.36 2.74 -14.71
N GLU A 132 -6.47 3.46 -14.02
CA GLU A 132 -6.09 4.82 -14.42
C GLU A 132 -5.44 4.84 -15.81
N GLY A 133 -4.52 3.90 -16.08
CA GLY A 133 -3.81 3.88 -17.35
C GLY A 133 -4.65 3.44 -18.54
N ALA A 134 -5.69 2.62 -18.32
CA ALA A 134 -6.68 2.33 -19.36
C ALA A 134 -7.67 3.48 -19.54
N ALA A 135 -8.16 4.07 -18.44
CA ALA A 135 -9.21 5.08 -18.49
C ALA A 135 -8.72 6.45 -18.97
N LEU A 136 -7.52 6.88 -18.57
CA LEU A 136 -6.99 8.21 -18.88
C LEU A 136 -6.95 8.51 -20.39
N PRO A 137 -6.39 7.63 -21.25
CA PRO A 137 -6.42 7.88 -22.70
C PRO A 137 -7.83 7.82 -23.27
N LEU A 138 -8.70 6.96 -22.73
CA LEU A 138 -10.09 6.82 -23.19
C LEU A 138 -10.96 8.04 -22.87
N VAL A 139 -10.59 8.89 -21.91
CA VAL A 139 -11.22 10.22 -21.73
C VAL A 139 -11.18 11.02 -23.02
N PHE A 140 -10.12 10.83 -23.81
CA PHE A 140 -9.80 11.53 -25.05
C PHE A 140 -10.07 10.67 -26.29
N ALA A 141 -10.76 9.53 -26.13
CA ALA A 141 -10.95 8.50 -27.16
C ALA A 141 -9.63 7.92 -27.72
N GLY A 142 -8.55 7.95 -26.92
CA GLY A 142 -7.23 7.45 -27.28
C GLY A 142 -7.10 5.93 -27.07
N TRP A 143 -7.68 5.14 -27.98
CA TRP A 143 -7.70 3.67 -27.85
C TRP A 143 -6.33 3.03 -28.02
N ILE A 144 -5.44 3.63 -28.83
CA ILE A 144 -4.10 3.08 -29.08
C ILE A 144 -3.27 3.19 -27.80
N THR A 145 -3.23 4.38 -27.20
CA THR A 145 -2.48 4.58 -25.95
C THR A 145 -3.04 3.72 -24.82
N ALA A 146 -4.37 3.61 -24.69
CA ALA A 146 -5.01 2.75 -23.70
C ALA A 146 -4.61 1.28 -23.87
N LEU A 147 -4.66 0.76 -25.09
CA LEU A 147 -4.32 -0.63 -25.37
C LEU A 147 -2.84 -0.91 -25.11
N VAL A 148 -1.95 -0.08 -25.66
CA VAL A 148 -0.50 -0.24 -25.51
C VAL A 148 -0.11 -0.19 -24.04
N PHE A 149 -0.60 0.80 -23.29
CA PHE A 149 -0.33 0.89 -21.86
C PHE A 149 -0.85 -0.33 -21.10
N THR A 150 -2.09 -0.75 -21.37
CA THR A 150 -2.70 -1.89 -20.66
C THR A 150 -1.88 -3.17 -20.84
N VAL A 151 -1.45 -3.45 -22.07
CA VAL A 151 -0.61 -4.62 -22.39
C VAL A 151 0.75 -4.52 -21.72
N LEU A 152 1.45 -3.39 -21.86
CA LEU A 152 2.76 -3.19 -21.24
C LEU A 152 2.68 -3.29 -19.71
N ASN A 153 1.66 -2.70 -19.10
CA ASN A 153 1.42 -2.73 -17.67
C ASN A 153 1.13 -4.16 -17.19
N ALA A 154 0.29 -4.92 -17.89
CA ALA A 154 0.00 -6.30 -17.55
C ALA A 154 1.24 -7.19 -17.61
N VAL A 155 2.02 -7.10 -18.70
CA VAL A 155 3.27 -7.87 -18.87
C VAL A 155 4.27 -7.49 -17.79
N PHE A 156 4.42 -6.19 -17.50
CA PHE A 156 5.36 -5.72 -16.48
C PHE A 156 4.97 -6.18 -15.06
N LEU A 157 3.69 -6.07 -14.70
CA LEU A 157 3.22 -6.48 -13.37
C LEU A 157 3.35 -7.98 -13.14
N LEU A 158 2.81 -8.78 -14.06
CA LEU A 158 2.77 -10.23 -13.94
C LEU A 158 4.15 -10.85 -14.12
N GLY A 159 4.97 -10.30 -15.02
CA GLY A 159 6.29 -10.84 -15.33
C GLY A 159 7.37 -10.50 -14.31
N PHE A 160 7.33 -9.31 -13.71
CA PHE A 160 8.47 -8.80 -12.94
C PHE A 160 8.13 -8.34 -11.53
N ARG A 161 7.05 -7.59 -11.34
CA ARG A 161 6.75 -6.95 -10.04
C ARG A 161 6.17 -7.91 -9.02
N ILE A 162 5.12 -8.63 -9.36
CA ILE A 162 4.45 -9.56 -8.43
C ILE A 162 5.42 -10.68 -8.01
N PRO A 163 6.18 -11.33 -8.92
CA PRO A 163 7.15 -12.35 -8.51
C PRO A 163 8.27 -11.80 -7.62
N ALA A 164 8.73 -10.56 -7.86
CA ALA A 164 9.76 -9.94 -7.02
C ALA A 164 9.24 -9.62 -5.61
N GLU A 165 8.00 -9.12 -5.50
CA GLU A 165 7.34 -8.84 -4.22
C GLU A 165 7.10 -10.13 -3.42
N GLU A 166 6.59 -11.17 -4.07
CA GLU A 166 6.39 -12.48 -3.43
C GLU A 166 7.69 -13.12 -2.94
N ARG A 167 8.79 -12.99 -3.70
CA ARG A 167 10.11 -13.47 -3.26
C ARG A 167 10.59 -12.70 -2.04
N ALA A 168 10.46 -11.37 -2.05
CA ALA A 168 10.88 -10.53 -0.93
C ALA A 168 10.07 -10.81 0.35
N LEU A 169 8.76 -11.09 0.22
CA LEU A 169 7.91 -11.50 1.34
C LEU A 169 8.30 -12.89 1.89
N ARG A 170 8.65 -13.85 1.03
CA ARG A 170 9.11 -15.17 1.48
C ARG A 170 10.42 -15.09 2.25
N GLU A 171 11.37 -14.26 1.81
CA GLU A 171 12.62 -14.04 2.55
C GLU A 171 12.41 -13.39 3.92
N LEU A 172 11.42 -12.49 4.04
CA LEU A 172 11.00 -11.94 5.32
C LEU A 172 10.47 -13.01 6.27
N ASP A 173 9.56 -13.87 5.79
CA ASP A 173 8.99 -14.94 6.60
C ASP A 173 10.09 -15.89 7.09
N GLU A 174 10.98 -16.33 6.19
CA GLU A 174 12.10 -17.22 6.52
C GLU A 174 13.12 -16.59 7.48
N SER A 175 13.40 -15.28 7.37
CA SER A 175 14.30 -14.59 8.31
C SER A 175 13.66 -14.30 9.66
N THR A 176 12.34 -14.17 9.72
CA THR A 176 11.59 -13.89 10.95
C THR A 176 11.38 -15.15 11.78
N LEU A 177 11.22 -16.33 11.15
CA LEU A 177 10.95 -17.60 11.84
C LEU A 177 12.06 -18.04 12.83
N PRO A 178 13.36 -18.02 12.49
CA PRO A 178 14.44 -18.34 13.44
C PRO A 178 14.58 -17.31 14.55
N ALA A 179 14.44 -16.01 14.24
CA ALA A 179 14.53 -14.93 15.22
C ALA A 179 13.40 -15.01 16.26
N GLN A 180 12.17 -15.28 15.82
CA GLN A 180 11.04 -15.52 16.73
C GLN A 180 11.22 -16.82 17.53
N ARG A 181 11.76 -17.89 16.93
CA ARG A 181 12.07 -19.14 17.66
C ARG A 181 13.13 -18.92 18.73
N ALA A 182 14.22 -18.20 18.42
CA ALA A 182 15.26 -17.87 19.39
C ALA A 182 14.72 -17.03 20.55
N GLN A 183 13.92 -15.99 20.25
CA GLN A 183 13.25 -15.20 21.29
C GLN A 183 12.24 -16.02 22.12
N ARG A 184 11.55 -17.00 21.52
CA ARG A 184 10.62 -17.88 22.25
C ARG A 184 11.35 -18.86 23.17
N VAL A 185 12.57 -19.26 22.84
CA VAL A 185 13.42 -20.13 23.67
C VAL A 185 14.11 -19.33 24.78
N GLU A 186 14.48 -18.07 24.51
CA GLU A 186 15.08 -17.18 25.51
C GLU A 186 14.06 -16.50 26.44
N ALA A 187 12.79 -16.38 26.01
CA ALA A 187 11.71 -15.97 26.89
C ALA A 187 11.60 -17.00 28.03
N PRO A 188 11.83 -16.62 29.30
CA PRO A 188 11.81 -17.58 30.40
C PRO A 188 10.44 -18.27 30.45
N GLU A 189 10.41 -19.55 30.80
CA GLU A 189 9.24 -20.36 31.18
C GLU A 189 8.51 -19.80 32.43
N ALA A 190 8.37 -18.48 32.54
CA ALA A 190 7.70 -17.78 33.63
C ALA A 190 6.18 -18.06 33.70
N SER A 191 5.64 -18.85 32.76
CA SER A 191 4.26 -19.34 32.77
C SER A 191 4.12 -20.78 33.27
N GLU A 192 5.19 -21.56 33.36
CA GLU A 192 5.10 -23.00 33.66
C GLU A 192 5.59 -23.36 35.08
N SER A 193 6.30 -22.44 35.76
CA SER A 193 6.74 -22.61 37.15
C SER A 193 5.72 -22.21 38.23
N ALA A 194 4.51 -21.79 37.85
CA ALA A 194 3.41 -21.64 38.79
C ALA A 194 2.80 -23.02 39.11
N GLY A 195 3.55 -23.84 39.84
CA GLY A 195 3.05 -25.09 40.39
C GLY A 195 1.74 -24.88 41.18
N PRO A 196 0.89 -25.92 41.31
CA PRO A 196 -0.47 -25.83 41.87
C PRO A 196 -0.58 -25.12 43.24
N THR A 197 0.53 -25.04 43.97
CA THR A 197 0.67 -24.36 45.27
C THR A 197 0.57 -22.83 45.20
N ALA A 198 1.02 -22.18 44.11
CA ALA A 198 1.02 -20.71 43.98
C ALA A 198 -0.39 -20.13 43.68
N ILE A 199 -1.24 -20.91 43.00
CA ILE A 199 -2.64 -20.54 42.75
C ILE A 199 -3.47 -20.66 44.04
N ALA A 200 -3.11 -21.59 44.93
CA ALA A 200 -3.78 -21.79 46.22
C ALA A 200 -3.47 -20.67 47.24
N SER A 201 -2.23 -20.16 47.29
CA SER A 201 -1.87 -19.06 48.19
C SER A 201 -2.52 -17.74 47.78
N ARG A 202 -2.60 -17.46 46.47
CA ARG A 202 -3.24 -16.25 45.93
C ARG A 202 -4.77 -16.24 46.15
N ARG A 203 -5.43 -17.40 46.11
CA ARG A 203 -6.86 -17.52 46.44
C ARG A 203 -7.16 -17.32 47.93
N ARG A 204 -6.23 -17.68 48.82
CA ARG A 204 -6.39 -17.50 50.27
C ARG A 204 -6.27 -16.01 50.66
N SER A 205 -5.28 -15.31 50.11
CA SER A 205 -5.10 -13.85 50.31
C SER A 205 -6.32 -13.02 49.87
N ILE A 206 -6.96 -13.37 48.75
CA ILE A 206 -8.15 -12.65 48.25
C ILE A 206 -9.39 -12.94 49.11
N ARG A 207 -9.47 -14.12 49.74
CA ARG A 207 -10.57 -14.48 50.66
C ARG A 207 -10.45 -13.75 51.99
N ASP A 208 -9.23 -13.62 52.52
CA ASP A 208 -8.97 -12.94 53.79
C ASP A 208 -9.11 -11.41 53.67
N ALA A 209 -8.80 -10.84 52.50
CA ALA A 209 -9.06 -9.42 52.23
C ALA A 209 -10.57 -9.08 52.14
N ARG A 210 -11.44 -10.05 51.85
CA ARG A 210 -12.90 -9.86 51.78
C ARG A 210 -13.62 -10.10 53.11
N SER A 211 -13.00 -10.77 54.08
CA SER A 211 -13.60 -11.00 55.41
C SER A 211 -13.30 -9.88 56.43
N GLY A 212 -12.35 -8.99 56.14
CA GLY A 212 -11.93 -7.91 57.05
C GLY A 212 -12.69 -6.58 56.94
N SER A 213 -13.57 -6.37 55.95
CA SER A 213 -14.20 -5.06 55.70
C SER A 213 -15.61 -4.88 56.26
N GLY A 214 -16.05 -5.75 57.17
CA GLY A 214 -17.42 -5.71 57.72
C GLY A 214 -17.48 -5.69 59.24
N ARG A 215 -16.99 -4.63 59.90
CA ARG A 215 -17.36 -4.23 61.27
C ARG A 215 -16.77 -2.86 61.63
N SER A 216 -17.55 -1.79 61.45
CA SER A 216 -17.61 -0.64 62.35
C SER A 216 -18.68 0.34 61.87
N SER A 217 -19.92 0.11 62.31
CA SER A 217 -20.92 1.15 62.46
C SER A 217 -21.79 0.81 63.66
N SER A 218 -21.44 1.41 64.80
CA SER A 218 -22.34 1.69 65.93
C SER A 218 -21.59 2.60 66.90
N ASP A 219 -22.36 3.51 67.49
CA ASP A 219 -22.05 4.38 68.62
C ASP A 219 -21.31 5.69 68.31
N SER A 220 -22.07 6.72 67.92
CA SER A 220 -22.41 7.89 68.77
C SER A 220 -23.07 8.99 67.93
#